data_AF-A0A9Q8Y028-F1
#
_entry.id   AF-A0A9Q8Y028-F1
#
_cell.length_a   1.000
_cell.length_b   1.000
_cell.length_c   1.000
_cell.angle_alpha   90.00
_cell.angle_beta   90.00
_cell.angle_gamma   90.00
#
_symmetry.space_group_name_H-M   'P 1'
#
loop_
_entity.id
_entity.type
_entity.pdbx_description
1 polymer ?
#
loop_
_entity_poly.entity_id
_entity_poly.type
_entity_poly.pdbx_seq_one_letter_code
_entity_poly.pdbx_strand_id
1 'polypeptide(L)'
;MIKFKDFYVSDSDYEEQMELFQNEYPNAEFIQITGGHMSPERIWFKYDDKLKEQPKLSIPKKIAEIADETWGYGDIDPLDIFGDVRLPDFENWWKSQDHPKDLIVAYLAGKALGVELVEVEE
;
A
#
# COMPACT_ATOMS: atom_id res chain seq x y z
N MET A 1 -9.90 11.97 10.38
CA MET A 1 -11.28 12.15 10.91
C MET A 1 -12.15 11.29 10.04
N ILE A 2 -12.84 10.32 10.62
CA ILE A 2 -13.67 9.39 9.87
C ILE A 2 -14.80 10.18 9.18
N LYS A 3 -14.95 9.94 7.89
CA LYS A 3 -15.98 10.49 7.02
C LYS A 3 -16.74 9.36 6.33
N PHE A 4 -17.90 9.71 5.80
CA PHE A 4 -18.78 8.81 5.07
C PHE A 4 -19.09 9.39 3.69
N LYS A 5 -19.14 8.52 2.68
CA LYS A 5 -19.50 8.87 1.31
C LYS A 5 -20.51 7.85 0.81
N ASP A 6 -21.60 8.34 0.21
CA ASP A 6 -22.57 7.53 -0.51
C ASP A 6 -22.51 7.77 -2.02
N PHE A 7 -22.83 6.71 -2.77
CA PHE A 7 -23.02 6.72 -4.23
C PHE A 7 -24.41 6.21 -4.56
N TYR A 8 -25.13 6.91 -5.43
CA TYR A 8 -26.44 6.48 -5.90
C TYR A 8 -26.27 5.54 -7.09
N VAL A 9 -26.78 4.32 -6.98
CA VAL A 9 -26.68 3.33 -8.07
C VAL A 9 -27.50 3.75 -9.30
N SER A 10 -28.46 4.66 -9.12
CA SER A 10 -29.24 5.23 -10.22
C SER A 10 -28.49 6.26 -11.05
N ASP A 11 -27.37 6.79 -10.56
CA ASP A 11 -26.59 7.78 -11.30
C ASP A 11 -25.83 7.09 -12.43
N SER A 12 -25.88 7.63 -13.64
CA SER A 12 -25.32 6.96 -14.83
C SER A 12 -23.80 6.76 -14.77
N ASP A 13 -23.12 7.58 -13.96
CA ASP A 13 -21.67 7.63 -13.80
C ASP A 13 -21.21 7.15 -12.42
N TYR A 14 -22.07 6.47 -11.65
CA TYR A 14 -21.76 6.08 -10.27
C TYR A 14 -20.52 5.18 -10.17
N GLU A 15 -20.31 4.28 -11.14
CA GLU A 15 -19.16 3.36 -11.17
C GLU A 15 -17.85 4.13 -11.32
N GLU A 16 -17.80 5.07 -12.27
CA GLU A 16 -16.63 5.92 -12.51
C GLU A 16 -16.34 6.82 -11.29
N GLN A 17 -17.38 7.43 -10.71
CA GLN A 17 -17.22 8.24 -9.50
C GLN A 17 -16.71 7.42 -8.32
N MET A 18 -17.19 6.18 -8.17
CA MET A 18 -16.78 5.28 -7.10
C MET A 18 -15.34 4.81 -7.28
N GLU A 19 -14.93 4.50 -8.51
CA GLU A 19 -13.54 4.15 -8.86
C GLU A 19 -12.58 5.31 -8.55
N LEU A 20 -12.91 6.52 -9.02
CA LEU A 20 -12.12 7.73 -8.71
C LEU A 20 -11.99 7.96 -7.21
N PHE A 21 -13.09 7.77 -6.47
CA PHE A 21 -13.08 7.90 -5.02
C PHE A 21 -12.20 6.84 -4.34
N GLN A 22 -12.27 5.57 -4.75
CA GLN A 22 -11.42 4.52 -4.17
C GLN A 22 -9.93 4.75 -4.48
N ASN A 23 -9.62 5.31 -5.65
CA ASN A 23 -8.26 5.71 -6.00
C ASN A 23 -7.79 6.92 -5.16
N GLU A 24 -8.66 7.89 -4.89
CA GLU A 24 -8.34 9.05 -4.04
C GLU A 24 -8.24 8.68 -2.55
N TYR A 25 -9.00 7.68 -2.11
CA TYR A 25 -9.04 7.18 -0.74
C TYR A 25 -8.87 5.65 -0.70
N PRO A 26 -7.64 5.14 -0.86
CA PRO A 26 -7.39 3.68 -0.85
C PRO A 26 -7.77 3.01 0.48
N ASN A 27 -7.86 3.79 1.56
CA ASN A 27 -8.30 3.36 2.88
C ASN A 27 -9.83 3.38 3.05
N ALA A 28 -10.59 3.67 1.99
CA ALA A 28 -12.04 3.62 2.04
C ALA A 28 -12.53 2.18 2.19
N GLU A 29 -13.35 1.93 3.20
CA GLU A 29 -13.95 0.62 3.48
C GLU A 29 -15.45 0.65 3.15
N PHE A 30 -15.91 -0.35 2.40
CA PHE A 30 -17.33 -0.59 2.18
C PHE A 30 -18.02 -0.89 3.52
N ILE A 31 -19.20 -0.28 3.73
CA ILE A 31 -20.01 -0.49 4.92
C ILE A 31 -21.25 -1.33 4.61
N GLN A 32 -22.09 -0.83 3.71
CA GLN A 32 -23.41 -1.40 3.43
C GLN A 32 -24.04 -0.79 2.17
N ILE A 33 -25.08 -1.47 1.67
CA ILE A 33 -26.01 -0.93 0.68
C ILE A 33 -27.34 -0.63 1.40
N THR A 34 -27.92 0.53 1.12
CA THR A 34 -29.21 0.95 1.66
C THR A 34 -30.17 1.31 0.54
N GLY A 35 -31.48 1.26 0.81
CA GLY A 35 -32.52 1.59 -0.18
C GLY A 35 -33.04 0.38 -0.94
N GLY A 36 -33.46 0.57 -2.20
CA GLY A 36 -33.99 -0.49 -3.07
C GLY A 36 -35.50 -0.39 -3.26
N HIS A 37 -36.28 -0.89 -2.30
CA HIS A 37 -37.72 -1.14 -2.54
C HIS A 37 -38.56 0.13 -2.77
N MET A 38 -38.31 1.22 -2.04
CA MET A 38 -39.07 2.49 -2.18
C MET A 38 -38.17 3.72 -2.24
N SER A 39 -36.85 3.54 -2.34
CA SER A 39 -35.89 4.62 -2.44
C SER A 39 -34.72 4.18 -3.32
N PRO A 40 -34.03 5.11 -4.00
CA PRO A 40 -32.82 4.79 -4.75
C PRO A 40 -31.82 4.01 -3.90
N GLU A 41 -31.15 3.02 -4.52
CA GLU A 41 -30.08 2.26 -3.88
C GLU A 41 -28.85 3.15 -3.69
N ARG A 42 -28.23 3.03 -2.52
CA ARG A 42 -27.02 3.76 -2.15
C ARG A 42 -25.97 2.83 -1.60
N ILE A 43 -24.73 2.98 -2.07
CA ILE A 43 -23.56 2.26 -1.58
C ILE A 43 -22.78 3.18 -0.65
N TRP A 44 -22.50 2.74 0.58
CA TRP A 44 -21.83 3.54 1.60
C TRP A 44 -20.39 3.08 1.86
N PHE A 45 -19.48 4.05 1.91
CA PHE A 45 -18.09 3.87 2.32
C PHE A 45 -17.77 4.74 3.54
N LYS A 46 -16.94 4.21 4.46
CA LYS A 46 -16.22 5.02 5.46
C LYS A 46 -14.79 5.23 4.98
N TYR A 47 -14.24 6.41 5.23
CA TYR A 47 -12.85 6.73 4.89
C TYR A 47 -12.28 7.72 5.91
N ASP A 48 -10.96 7.82 6.00
CA ASP A 48 -10.27 8.84 6.79
C ASP A 48 -9.41 9.72 5.89
N ASP A 49 -9.72 11.03 5.86
CA ASP A 49 -8.96 12.04 5.12
C ASP A 49 -7.47 12.13 5.51
N LYS A 50 -7.11 11.74 6.73
CA LYS A 50 -5.72 11.77 7.21
C LYS A 50 -4.89 10.63 6.65
N LEU A 51 -5.53 9.61 6.09
CA LEU A 51 -4.88 8.48 5.43
C LEU A 51 -4.90 8.63 3.89
N LYS A 52 -5.30 9.80 3.36
CA LYS A 52 -5.13 10.13 1.93
C LYS A 52 -3.68 9.97 1.49
N GLU A 53 -2.76 10.31 2.37
CA GLU A 53 -1.36 9.97 2.24
C GLU A 53 -1.21 8.55 2.76
N GLN A 54 -1.23 7.56 1.86
CA GLN A 54 -0.48 6.34 2.16
C GLN A 54 0.93 6.82 2.52
N PRO A 55 1.51 6.37 3.65
CA PRO A 55 2.90 6.65 3.90
C PRO A 55 3.67 6.15 2.68
N LYS A 56 4.30 7.08 1.94
CA LYS A 56 5.19 6.70 0.86
C LYS A 56 6.31 5.88 1.49
N LEU A 57 6.20 4.56 1.32
CA LEU A 57 7.22 3.64 1.74
C LEU A 57 8.38 3.84 0.76
N SER A 58 9.58 4.05 1.27
CA SER A 58 10.76 4.19 0.43
C SER A 58 11.95 3.41 0.97
N ILE A 59 12.71 2.80 0.07
CA ILE A 59 13.98 2.15 0.38
C ILE A 59 15.12 2.80 -0.40
N PRO A 60 16.33 2.91 0.18
CA PRO A 60 17.50 3.33 -0.57
C PRO A 60 17.83 2.34 -1.68
N LYS A 61 18.30 2.83 -2.82
CA LYS A 61 18.67 2.03 -4.00
C LYS A 61 19.59 0.87 -3.68
N LYS A 62 20.61 1.08 -2.84
CA LYS A 62 21.51 -0.01 -2.41
C LYS A 62 20.77 -1.15 -1.72
N ILE A 63 19.69 -0.86 -0.99
CA ILE A 63 18.90 -1.87 -0.28
C ILE A 63 18.00 -2.62 -1.27
N ALA A 64 17.42 -1.91 -2.24
CA ALA A 64 16.68 -2.50 -3.35
C ALA A 64 17.55 -3.49 -4.15
N GLU A 65 18.78 -3.10 -4.49
CA GLU A 65 19.74 -3.95 -5.22
C GLU A 65 20.07 -5.24 -4.45
N ILE A 66 20.32 -5.15 -3.14
CA ILE A 66 20.58 -6.33 -2.31
C ILE A 66 19.31 -7.19 -2.22
N ALA A 67 18.13 -6.60 -2.00
CA ALA A 67 16.87 -7.35 -1.95
C ALA A 67 16.63 -8.12 -3.27
N ASP A 68 16.94 -7.51 -4.41
CA ASP A 68 16.83 -8.13 -5.72
C ASP A 68 17.80 -9.31 -5.94
N GLU A 69 19.07 -9.13 -5.54
CA GLU A 69 20.07 -10.18 -5.63
C GLU A 69 19.71 -11.38 -4.74
N THR A 70 19.21 -11.11 -3.54
CA THR A 70 18.89 -12.13 -2.53
C THR A 70 17.66 -12.95 -2.87
N TRP A 71 16.64 -12.33 -3.48
CA TRP A 71 15.42 -13.00 -3.94
C TRP A 71 15.69 -14.15 -4.92
N GLY A 72 16.77 -14.06 -5.71
CA GLY A 72 17.15 -15.07 -6.70
C GLY A 72 17.70 -16.38 -6.13
N TYR A 73 18.05 -16.45 -4.84
CA TYR A 73 18.75 -17.58 -4.24
C TYR A 73 17.84 -18.68 -3.63
N GLY A 74 16.50 -18.56 -3.72
CA GLY A 74 15.55 -19.54 -3.19
C GLY A 74 15.13 -19.25 -1.75
N ASP A 75 14.75 -20.29 -0.98
CA ASP A 75 14.20 -20.30 0.40
C ASP A 75 15.13 -19.73 1.49
N ILE A 76 16.04 -18.83 1.10
CA ILE A 76 16.89 -18.07 2.00
C ILE A 76 16.05 -16.89 2.47
N ASP A 77 15.83 -16.81 3.79
CA ASP A 77 15.26 -15.63 4.40
C ASP A 77 16.14 -14.45 3.97
N PRO A 78 15.63 -13.42 3.26
CA PRO A 78 16.41 -12.25 2.90
C PRO A 78 17.18 -11.69 4.11
N LEU A 79 16.62 -11.88 5.32
CA LEU A 79 17.20 -11.52 6.61
C LEU A 79 18.50 -12.26 6.98
N ASP A 80 18.71 -13.49 6.51
CA ASP A 80 19.98 -14.21 6.69
C ASP A 80 21.12 -13.56 5.89
N ILE A 81 20.79 -12.94 4.76
CA ILE A 81 21.76 -12.26 3.92
C ILE A 81 22.02 -10.85 4.45
N PHE A 82 20.98 -10.13 4.88
CA PHE A 82 21.13 -8.82 5.51
C PHE A 82 21.83 -8.85 6.88
N GLY A 83 21.82 -9.99 7.58
CA GLY A 83 22.54 -10.18 8.84
C GLY A 83 24.07 -10.18 8.71
N ASP A 84 24.60 -10.54 7.54
CA ASP A 84 26.05 -10.60 7.27
C ASP A 84 26.56 -9.44 6.39
N VAL A 85 25.63 -8.65 5.82
CA VAL A 85 25.97 -7.45 5.05
C VAL A 85 26.42 -6.34 5.99
N ARG A 86 27.74 -6.28 6.23
CA ARG A 86 28.44 -5.18 6.93
C ARG A 86 28.45 -3.89 6.09
N LEU A 87 27.28 -3.35 5.77
CA LEU A 87 27.15 -2.00 5.21
C LEU A 87 26.74 -1.04 6.33
N PRO A 88 27.62 -0.11 6.74
CA PRO A 88 27.28 0.90 7.75
C PRO A 88 26.03 1.70 7.38
N ASP A 89 25.83 1.97 6.08
CA ASP A 89 24.65 2.66 5.55
C ASP A 89 23.37 1.84 5.77
N PHE A 90 23.45 0.51 5.60
CA PHE A 90 22.32 -0.39 5.84
C PHE A 90 21.97 -0.46 7.32
N GLU A 91 22.96 -0.60 8.21
CA GLU A 91 22.70 -0.68 9.65
C GLU A 91 22.08 0.61 10.19
N ASN A 92 22.53 1.78 9.70
CA ASN A 92 21.98 3.07 10.08
C ASN A 92 20.54 3.25 9.58
N TRP A 93 20.27 2.88 8.33
CA TRP A 93 18.92 2.91 7.77
C TRP A 93 18.00 1.91 8.48
N TRP A 94 18.46 0.68 8.70
CA TRP A 94 17.70 -0.36 9.38
C TRP A 94 17.24 0.08 10.77
N LYS A 95 18.12 0.74 11.53
CA LYS A 95 17.80 1.28 12.86
C LYS A 95 16.91 2.52 12.81
N SER A 96 16.80 3.21 11.67
CA SER A 96 15.95 4.38 11.52
C SER A 96 14.50 4.04 11.14
N GLN A 97 14.24 2.81 10.68
CA GLN A 97 12.90 2.33 10.35
C GLN A 97 12.24 1.66 11.56
N ASP A 98 10.92 1.85 11.71
CA ASP A 98 10.12 1.18 12.74
C ASP A 98 9.93 -0.32 12.41
N HIS A 99 9.75 -0.63 11.12
CA HIS A 99 9.53 -1.98 10.60
C HIS A 99 10.34 -2.23 9.30
N PRO A 100 11.68 -2.26 9.35
CA PRO A 100 12.52 -2.39 8.16
C PRO A 100 12.28 -3.70 7.39
N LYS A 101 11.91 -4.77 8.09
CA LYS A 101 11.59 -6.08 7.50
C LYS A 101 10.37 -6.00 6.59
N ASP A 102 9.30 -5.43 7.12
CA ASP A 102 8.00 -5.34 6.42
C ASP A 102 8.14 -4.48 5.16
N LEU A 103 9.00 -3.47 5.21
CA LEU A 103 9.32 -2.60 4.08
C LEU A 103 10.03 -3.34 2.93
N ILE A 104 11.02 -4.17 3.25
CA ILE A 104 11.72 -5.00 2.24
C ILE A 104 10.77 -6.04 1.65
N VAL A 105 9.93 -6.67 2.48
CA VAL A 105 8.92 -7.63 2.01
C VAL A 105 7.89 -6.94 1.11
N ALA A 106 7.43 -5.74 1.47
CA ALA A 106 6.51 -4.95 0.64
C ALA A 106 7.14 -4.58 -0.72
N TYR A 107 8.42 -4.20 -0.75
CA TYR A 107 9.16 -3.95 -1.98
C TYR A 107 9.20 -5.19 -2.89
N LEU A 108 9.60 -6.34 -2.35
CA LEU A 108 9.70 -7.60 -3.09
C LEU A 108 8.32 -8.08 -3.58
N ALA A 109 7.29 -7.96 -2.74
CA ALA A 109 5.91 -8.32 -3.09
C ALA A 109 5.37 -7.41 -4.21
N GLY A 110 5.61 -6.09 -4.12
CA GLY A 110 5.22 -5.14 -5.15
C GLY A 110 5.86 -5.49 -6.49
N LYS A 111 7.17 -5.76 -6.50
CA LYS A 111 7.90 -6.20 -7.69
C LYS A 111 7.35 -7.50 -8.27
N ALA A 112 7.04 -8.49 -7.44
CA ALA A 112 6.48 -9.78 -7.88
C ALA A 112 5.06 -9.64 -8.47
N LEU A 113 4.28 -8.69 -7.96
CA LEU A 113 2.92 -8.41 -8.40
C LEU A 113 2.85 -7.40 -9.56
N GLY A 114 3.97 -6.76 -9.92
CA GLY A 114 4.02 -5.71 -10.94
C GLY A 114 3.35 -4.40 -10.51
N VAL A 115 3.31 -4.12 -9.20
CA VAL A 115 2.75 -2.90 -8.62
C VAL A 115 3.80 -2.15 -7.79
N GLU A 116 3.76 -0.83 -7.81
CA GLU A 116 4.69 0.01 -7.05
C GLU A 116 4.14 0.23 -5.62
N LEU A 117 4.61 -0.59 -4.68
CA LEU A 117 4.25 -0.48 -3.24
C LEU A 117 5.27 0.31 -2.43
N VAL A 118 6.52 0.37 -2.89
CA VAL A 118 7.65 1.01 -2.21
C VAL A 118 8.50 1.72 -3.26
N GLU A 119 8.72 3.03 -3.07
CA GLU A 119 9.57 3.88 -3.92
C GLU A 119 11.06 3.56 -3.66
N VAL A 120 11.89 3.63 -4.71
CA VAL A 120 13.35 3.46 -4.57
C VAL A 120 14.02 4.83 -4.63
N GLU A 121 14.60 5.27 -3.52
CA GLU A 121 15.32 6.55 -3.42
C GLU A 121 16.80 6.39 -3.86
N GLU A 122 17.35 7.42 -4.53
CA GLU A 122 18.76 7.44 -4.98
C GLU A 122 19.79 7.47 -3.85
#